data_AF-B3KNG9-F1
#
_entry.id   AF-B3KNG9-F1
#
_cell.length_a   1.000
_cell.length_b   1.000
_cell.length_c   1.000
_cell.angle_alpha   90.00
_cell.angle_beta   90.00
_cell.angle_gamma   90.00
#
_symmetry.space_group_name_H-M   'P 1'
#
loop_
_entity.id
_entity.type
_entity.pdbx_description
1 polymer ?
#
loop_
_entity_poly.entity_id
_entity_poly.type
_entity_poly.pdbx_seq_one_letter_code
_entity_poly.pdbx_strand_id
1 'polypeptide(L)'
;MCVLGLCALIDMEQIPQVLNQVSGQILPAFILLFNGLKRAYACHAEHENDSDDDDEAEDDDETEELGSDEDDIDEDGQEYLEILAKQAGEDGDDEDWEEDDAEETALEGYSTIIDDEDNPVDEYQIFKAIFQTIQNRNPVWYQALTHGLNEEQRKQLQDIATLADQRRAAHESKMIEKHGGYKFSAPVVPSSFNFGGPAPGMN
;
A
#
# COMPACT_ATOMS: atom_id res chain seq x y z
N MET A 1 -5.63 4.45 -5.81
CA MET A 1 -6.74 5.04 -6.61
C MET A 1 -7.69 4.08 -7.35
N CYS A 2 -7.21 3.21 -8.27
CA CYS A 2 -8.10 2.38 -9.12
C CYS A 2 -9.07 1.47 -8.34
N VAL A 3 -8.61 0.88 -7.23
CA VAL A 3 -9.43 0.04 -6.35
C VAL A 3 -10.64 0.81 -5.81
N LEU A 4 -10.43 2.05 -5.36
CA LEU A 4 -11.48 2.91 -4.82
C LEU A 4 -12.51 3.28 -5.90
N GLY A 5 -12.05 3.56 -7.12
CA GLY A 5 -12.92 3.81 -8.26
C GLY A 5 -13.85 2.64 -8.58
N LEU A 6 -13.30 1.41 -8.59
CA LEU A 6 -14.12 0.20 -8.77
C LEU A 6 -15.04 -0.06 -7.57
N CYS A 7 -14.61 0.25 -6.34
CA CYS A 7 -15.46 0.16 -5.15
C CYS A 7 -16.69 1.07 -5.27
N ALA A 8 -16.51 2.32 -5.68
CA ALA A 8 -17.61 3.25 -5.94
C ALA A 8 -18.54 2.73 -7.05
N LEU A 9 -17.97 2.09 -8.07
CA LEU A 9 -18.73 1.52 -9.19
C LEU A 9 -19.68 0.40 -8.72
N ILE A 10 -19.21 -0.51 -7.87
CA ILE A 10 -20.02 -1.64 -7.40
C ILE A 10 -21.01 -1.28 -6.28
N ASP A 11 -20.79 -0.17 -5.58
CA ASP A 11 -21.66 0.31 -4.49
C ASP A 11 -22.85 1.17 -4.97
N MET A 12 -22.98 1.41 -6.28
CA MET A 12 -24.13 2.16 -6.81
C MET A 12 -25.48 1.53 -6.41
N GLU A 13 -26.45 2.37 -6.03
CA GLU A 13 -27.81 1.92 -5.71
C GLU A 13 -28.53 1.32 -6.92
N GLN A 14 -28.35 1.95 -8.09
CA GLN A 14 -28.89 1.50 -9.36
C GLN A 14 -27.77 0.96 -10.23
N ILE A 15 -27.70 -0.35 -10.36
CA ILE A 15 -26.63 -1.02 -11.12
C ILE A 15 -26.95 -0.96 -12.61
N PRO A 16 -26.13 -0.27 -13.44
CA PRO A 16 -26.36 -0.21 -14.87
C PRO A 16 -26.36 -1.60 -15.51
N GLN A 17 -27.17 -1.78 -16.56
CA GLN A 17 -27.25 -3.08 -17.26
C GLN A 17 -25.90 -3.56 -17.82
N VAL A 18 -25.04 -2.62 -18.23
CA VAL A 18 -23.70 -2.93 -18.73
C VAL A 18 -22.85 -3.63 -17.64
N LEU A 19 -22.97 -3.22 -16.37
CA LEU A 19 -22.26 -3.90 -15.28
C LEU A 19 -22.74 -5.33 -15.04
N ASN A 20 -24.02 -5.62 -15.26
CA ASN A 20 -24.52 -6.99 -15.18
C ASN A 20 -23.86 -7.90 -16.23
N GLN A 21 -23.62 -7.39 -17.44
CA GLN A 21 -22.99 -8.14 -18.53
C GLN A 21 -21.53 -8.50 -18.23
N VAL A 22 -20.81 -7.63 -17.51
CA VAL A 22 -19.39 -7.82 -17.15
C VAL A 22 -19.19 -8.24 -15.69
N SER A 23 -20.26 -8.56 -14.97
CA SER A 23 -20.24 -8.85 -13.52
C SER A 23 -19.21 -9.91 -13.12
N GLY A 24 -19.06 -10.97 -13.93
CA GLY A 24 -18.07 -12.02 -13.70
C GLY A 24 -16.60 -11.60 -13.86
N GLN A 25 -16.32 -10.44 -14.46
CA GLN A 25 -14.95 -9.92 -14.66
C GLN A 25 -14.54 -8.92 -13.57
N ILE A 26 -15.50 -8.37 -12.83
CA ILE A 26 -15.26 -7.32 -11.83
C ILE A 26 -14.37 -7.83 -10.69
N LEU A 27 -14.73 -8.97 -10.07
CA LEU A 27 -13.94 -9.52 -8.96
C LEU A 27 -12.54 -10.01 -9.40
N PRO A 28 -12.36 -10.67 -10.56
CA PRO A 28 -11.03 -10.91 -11.11
C PRO A 28 -10.18 -9.64 -11.28
N ALA A 29 -10.78 -8.54 -11.73
CA ALA A 29 -10.09 -7.26 -11.84
C ALA A 29 -9.69 -6.70 -10.46
N PHE A 30 -10.55 -6.79 -9.45
CA PHE A 30 -10.19 -6.44 -8.06
C PHE A 30 -9.00 -7.26 -7.57
N ILE A 31 -9.00 -8.57 -7.77
CA ILE A 31 -7.91 -9.46 -7.35
C ILE A 31 -6.59 -9.04 -8.01
N LEU A 32 -6.60 -8.77 -9.32
CA LEU A 32 -5.42 -8.29 -10.04
C LEU A 32 -4.89 -6.98 -9.45
N LEU A 33 -5.79 -6.02 -9.21
CA LEU A 33 -5.41 -4.72 -8.63
C LEU A 33 -4.88 -4.85 -7.20
N PHE A 34 -5.46 -5.72 -6.37
CA PHE A 34 -4.97 -5.94 -5.01
C PHE A 34 -3.62 -6.66 -4.99
N ASN A 35 -3.37 -7.59 -5.90
CA ASN A 35 -2.04 -8.20 -6.04
C ASN A 35 -1.00 -7.16 -6.47
N GLY A 36 -1.35 -6.27 -7.41
CA GLY A 36 -0.51 -5.14 -7.80
C GLY A 36 -0.24 -4.19 -6.63
N LEU A 37 -1.29 -3.82 -5.89
CA LEU A 37 -1.19 -2.92 -4.74
C LEU A 37 -0.33 -3.51 -3.62
N LYS A 38 -0.46 -4.81 -3.33
CA LYS A 38 0.39 -5.49 -2.35
C LYS A 38 1.87 -5.41 -2.72
N ARG A 39 2.20 -5.58 -4.00
CA ARG A 39 3.58 -5.47 -4.50
C ARG A 39 4.07 -4.03 -4.46
N ALA A 40 3.25 -3.06 -4.85
CA ALA A 40 3.59 -1.64 -4.77
C ALA A 40 3.92 -1.21 -3.34
N TYR A 41 3.14 -1.64 -2.34
CA TYR A 41 3.46 -1.38 -0.93
C TYR A 41 4.73 -2.06 -0.46
N ALA A 42 5.05 -3.26 -0.95
CA ALA A 42 6.30 -3.94 -0.59
C ALA A 42 7.52 -3.20 -1.12
N CYS A 43 7.49 -2.79 -2.39
CA CYS A 43 8.54 -2.02 -3.04
C CYS A 43 8.73 -0.65 -2.37
N HIS A 44 7.65 0.07 -2.06
CA HIS A 44 7.75 1.35 -1.36
C HIS A 44 8.41 1.23 0.02
N ALA A 45 8.04 0.19 0.79
CA ALA A 45 8.65 -0.07 2.10
C ALA A 45 10.13 -0.49 2.02
N GLU A 46 10.57 -1.05 0.88
CA GLU A 46 11.98 -1.38 0.64
C GLU A 46 12.78 -0.10 0.29
N HIS A 47 12.26 0.77 -0.58
CA HIS A 47 12.93 2.03 -0.95
C HIS A 47 13.03 3.06 0.19
N GLU A 48 12.03 3.15 1.06
CA GLU A 48 12.12 3.99 2.27
C GLU A 48 13.23 3.52 3.23
N ASN A 49 13.55 2.22 3.22
CA ASN A 49 14.51 1.63 4.14
C ASN A 49 15.95 1.59 3.58
N ASP A 50 16.12 1.78 2.26
CA ASP A 50 17.41 1.91 1.55
C ASP A 50 17.89 3.37 1.45
N SER A 51 17.00 4.36 1.53
CA SER A 51 17.36 5.79 1.50
C SER A 51 18.00 6.32 2.79
N ASP A 52 18.14 5.48 3.82
CA ASP A 52 18.75 5.83 5.11
C ASP A 52 20.28 5.55 5.15
N ASP A 53 20.89 5.03 4.07
CA ASP A 53 22.30 4.59 4.05
C ASP A 53 23.25 5.45 3.19
N ASP A 54 22.82 6.60 2.67
CA ASP A 54 23.62 7.45 1.75
C ASP A 54 23.89 8.87 2.30
N ASP A 55 24.35 8.92 3.55
CA ASP A 55 24.64 10.16 4.28
C ASP A 55 26.15 10.31 4.62
N GLU A 56 27.06 9.90 3.73
CA GLU A 56 28.52 10.10 3.88
C GLU A 56 29.22 10.34 2.53
N ALA A 57 29.20 11.58 2.04
CA ALA A 57 30.23 12.06 1.10
C ALA A 57 30.66 13.49 1.47
N GLU A 58 31.62 13.57 2.40
CA GLU A 58 32.55 14.71 2.47
C GLU A 58 33.35 14.76 1.14
N ASP A 59 33.33 15.89 0.43
CA ASP A 59 34.52 16.30 -0.31
C ASP A 59 34.69 17.82 -0.33
N ASP A 60 35.93 18.19 -0.05
CA ASP A 60 36.52 19.52 0.11
C ASP A 60 37.31 19.81 -1.16
N ASP A 61 36.93 20.82 -1.95
CA ASP A 61 37.90 21.45 -2.86
C ASP A 61 37.55 22.92 -3.16
N GLU A 62 38.29 23.82 -2.51
CA GLU A 62 38.51 25.19 -2.96
C GLU A 62 39.48 25.19 -4.16
N THR A 63 39.02 25.48 -5.38
CA THR A 63 39.93 25.89 -6.46
C THR A 63 39.39 27.09 -7.28
N GLU A 64 40.27 28.08 -7.46
CA GLU A 64 40.08 29.42 -8.04
C GLU A 64 39.72 29.47 -9.54
N GLU A 65 38.74 30.34 -9.85
CA GLU A 65 38.70 31.39 -10.90
C GLU A 65 39.66 31.32 -12.14
N LEU A 66 39.08 31.21 -13.35
CA LEU A 66 39.10 32.21 -14.48
C LEU A 66 39.10 31.60 -15.91
N GLY A 67 37.95 31.71 -16.60
CA GLY A 67 37.79 32.34 -17.93
C GLY A 67 37.98 31.53 -19.23
N SER A 68 36.90 31.33 -20.00
CA SER A 68 36.78 31.73 -21.44
C SER A 68 35.45 31.29 -22.08
N ASP A 69 34.69 32.29 -22.54
CA ASP A 69 33.70 32.39 -23.63
C ASP A 69 33.37 31.17 -24.55
N GLU A 70 32.05 31.03 -24.78
CA GLU A 70 31.28 30.34 -25.85
C GLU A 70 31.04 28.81 -25.81
N ASP A 71 29.76 28.47 -25.53
CA ASP A 71 29.05 27.17 -25.64
C ASP A 71 29.29 26.09 -24.56
N ASP A 72 29.04 26.43 -23.30
CA ASP A 72 28.83 25.44 -22.24
C ASP A 72 27.38 24.92 -22.32
N ILE A 73 27.23 23.68 -22.78
CA ILE A 73 26.03 22.87 -22.50
C ILE A 73 26.00 22.70 -20.98
N ASP A 74 24.89 23.01 -20.33
CA ASP A 74 24.73 22.75 -18.90
C ASP A 74 24.93 21.26 -18.60
N GLU A 75 25.29 20.95 -17.36
CA GLU A 75 25.51 19.57 -16.90
C GLU A 75 24.29 18.69 -17.22
N ASP A 76 23.08 19.24 -17.03
CA ASP A 76 21.79 18.66 -17.41
C ASP A 76 21.67 18.38 -18.94
N GLY A 77 22.17 19.29 -19.78
CA GLY A 77 22.17 19.14 -21.23
C GLY A 77 23.21 18.14 -21.72
N GLN A 78 24.31 17.95 -20.99
CA GLN A 78 25.30 16.91 -21.26
C GLN A 78 24.73 15.52 -20.96
N GLU A 79 24.07 15.36 -19.82
CA GLU A 79 23.38 14.13 -19.45
C GLU A 79 22.31 13.74 -20.50
N TYR A 80 21.49 14.70 -20.93
CA TYR A 80 20.50 14.48 -21.98
C TYR A 80 21.10 14.06 -23.33
N LEU A 81 22.25 14.64 -23.71
CA LEU A 81 22.96 14.27 -24.93
C LEU A 81 23.61 12.88 -24.82
N GLU A 82 24.06 12.50 -23.63
CA GLU A 82 24.64 11.19 -23.36
C GLU A 82 23.57 10.09 -23.43
N ILE A 83 22.37 10.35 -22.89
CA ILE A 83 21.19 9.48 -23.03
C ILE A 83 20.81 9.29 -24.51
N LEU A 84 20.74 10.37 -25.29
CA LEU A 84 20.44 10.28 -26.73
C LEU A 84 21.51 9.50 -27.50
N ALA A 85 22.78 9.64 -27.12
CA ALA A 85 23.88 8.92 -27.75
C ALA A 85 23.86 7.42 -27.41
N LYS A 86 23.53 7.06 -26.16
CA LYS A 86 23.35 5.67 -25.71
C LYS A 86 22.21 4.99 -26.47
N GLN A 87 21.07 5.67 -26.60
CA GLN A 87 19.90 5.15 -27.35
C GLN A 87 20.16 5.01 -28.86
N ALA A 88 21.04 5.83 -29.43
CA ALA A 88 21.38 5.79 -30.85
C ALA A 88 22.53 4.81 -31.19
N GLY A 89 23.22 4.27 -30.18
CA GLY A 89 24.37 3.38 -30.33
C GLY A 89 24.04 1.88 -30.32
N GLU A 90 22.84 1.48 -29.91
CA GLU A 90 22.41 0.08 -29.84
C GLU A 90 21.79 -0.41 -31.15
N ASP A 91 22.56 -0.36 -32.23
CA ASP A 91 22.32 -1.20 -33.41
C ASP A 91 23.24 -2.44 -33.30
N GLY A 92 22.78 -3.47 -32.57
CA GLY A 92 23.31 -4.82 -32.71
C GLY A 92 23.34 -5.69 -31.46
N ASP A 93 22.28 -6.48 -31.29
CA ASP A 93 22.32 -7.89 -30.89
C ASP A 93 22.89 -8.20 -29.48
N ASP A 94 22.03 -8.09 -28.46
CA ASP A 94 21.83 -9.15 -27.47
C ASP A 94 20.53 -8.85 -26.69
N GLU A 95 19.48 -9.63 -26.96
CA GLU A 95 18.23 -9.63 -26.19
C GLU A 95 18.47 -10.33 -24.83
N ASP A 96 19.17 -9.66 -23.91
CA ASP A 96 19.12 -9.97 -22.48
C ASP A 96 18.46 -8.78 -21.77
N TRP A 97 17.13 -8.76 -21.85
CA TRP A 97 16.29 -7.89 -21.04
C TRP A 97 16.41 -8.36 -19.58
N GLU A 98 17.48 -7.97 -18.89
CA GLU A 98 17.44 -7.99 -17.43
C GLU A 98 16.32 -7.03 -16.99
N GLU A 99 15.25 -7.63 -16.47
CA GLU A 99 13.96 -7.03 -16.09
C GLU A 99 14.06 -6.13 -14.83
N ASP A 100 15.20 -5.44 -14.64
CA ASP A 100 15.54 -4.77 -13.37
C ASP A 100 16.08 -3.33 -13.52
N ASP A 101 16.20 -2.79 -14.73
CA ASP A 101 16.77 -1.42 -14.93
C ASP A 101 15.88 -0.51 -15.79
N ALA A 102 14.56 -0.75 -15.78
CA ALA A 102 13.62 0.26 -16.22
C ALA A 102 13.52 1.31 -15.11
N GLU A 103 14.42 2.31 -15.12
CA GLU A 103 14.37 3.47 -14.22
C GLU A 103 12.93 3.95 -14.07
N GLU A 104 12.44 3.98 -12.83
CA GLU A 104 11.12 4.50 -12.50
C GLU A 104 11.01 5.92 -13.06
N THR A 105 10.13 6.10 -14.03
CA THR A 105 9.86 7.41 -14.60
C THR A 105 9.28 8.31 -13.52
N ALA A 106 9.51 9.62 -13.61
CA ALA A 106 9.02 10.61 -12.63
C ALA A 106 7.50 10.57 -12.36
N LEU A 107 6.71 9.84 -13.16
CA LEU A 107 5.28 9.59 -12.95
C LEU A 107 4.99 8.52 -11.90
N GLU A 108 5.86 7.51 -11.72
CA GLU A 108 5.69 6.47 -10.70
C GLU A 108 5.91 7.00 -9.26
N GLY A 109 6.71 8.06 -9.08
CA GLY A 109 6.94 8.70 -7.78
C GLY A 109 5.83 9.65 -7.29
N TYR A 110 4.75 9.86 -8.06
CA TYR A 110 3.69 10.79 -7.66
C TYR A 110 2.76 10.17 -6.60
N SER A 111 3.05 10.47 -5.33
CA SER A 111 2.19 10.10 -4.19
C SER A 111 1.04 11.08 -4.00
N THR A 112 -0.16 10.56 -3.74
CA THR A 112 -1.35 11.35 -3.41
C THR A 112 -1.59 11.41 -1.90
N ILE A 113 -2.42 12.36 -1.45
CA ILE A 113 -2.86 12.42 -0.04
C ILE A 113 -3.54 11.13 0.46
N ILE A 114 -3.94 10.24 -0.46
CA ILE A 114 -4.57 8.97 -0.12
C ILE A 114 -3.50 7.91 0.19
N ASP A 115 -2.30 8.06 -0.36
CA ASP A 115 -1.19 7.12 -0.23
C ASP A 115 -0.38 7.33 1.06
N ASP A 116 -0.61 8.43 1.78
CA ASP A 116 -0.03 8.72 3.11
C ASP A 116 -0.39 7.61 4.12
N GLU A 117 0.61 7.04 4.80
CA GLU A 117 0.41 5.96 5.77
C GLU A 117 -0.49 6.33 6.96
N ASP A 118 -0.53 7.60 7.34
CA ASP A 118 -1.35 8.10 8.44
C ASP A 118 -2.78 8.45 7.99
N ASN A 119 -3.09 8.27 6.70
CA ASN A 119 -4.43 8.42 6.16
C ASN A 119 -5.37 7.30 6.67
N PRO A 120 -6.54 7.64 7.24
CA PRO A 120 -7.50 6.63 7.71
C PRO A 120 -8.20 5.85 6.58
N VAL A 121 -8.02 6.23 5.32
CA VAL A 121 -8.70 5.63 4.16
C VAL A 121 -7.87 4.45 3.65
N ASP A 122 -8.17 3.25 4.14
CA ASP A 122 -7.56 2.00 3.67
C ASP A 122 -8.43 1.30 2.61
N GLU A 123 -7.85 0.99 1.44
CA GLU A 123 -8.56 0.43 0.30
C GLU A 123 -9.07 -1.00 0.54
N TYR A 124 -8.33 -1.80 1.32
CA TYR A 124 -8.72 -3.17 1.66
C TYR A 124 -9.93 -3.14 2.59
N GLN A 125 -9.92 -2.25 3.59
CA GLN A 125 -11.04 -2.04 4.51
C GLN A 125 -12.27 -1.51 3.79
N ILE A 126 -12.11 -0.54 2.89
CA ILE A 126 -13.21 0.03 2.10
C ILE A 126 -13.83 -1.03 1.21
N PHE A 127 -13.02 -1.76 0.45
CA PHE A 127 -13.49 -2.87 -0.37
C PHE A 127 -14.27 -3.89 0.45
N LYS A 128 -13.70 -4.33 1.58
CA LYS A 128 -14.36 -5.29 2.46
C LYS A 128 -15.71 -4.78 2.97
N ALA A 129 -15.78 -3.54 3.43
CA ALA A 129 -17.01 -2.94 3.95
C ALA A 129 -18.10 -2.83 2.86
N ILE A 130 -17.72 -2.39 1.65
CA ILE A 130 -18.63 -2.31 0.51
C ILE A 130 -19.09 -3.69 0.09
N PHE A 131 -18.19 -4.66 0.00
CA PHE A 131 -18.52 -6.02 -0.41
C PHE A 131 -19.48 -6.70 0.57
N GLN A 132 -19.28 -6.52 1.87
CA GLN A 132 -20.21 -6.95 2.92
C GLN A 132 -21.55 -6.22 2.84
N THR A 133 -21.53 -4.92 2.55
CA THR A 133 -22.75 -4.12 2.37
C THR A 133 -23.56 -4.63 1.19
N ILE A 134 -22.92 -4.92 0.06
CA ILE A 134 -23.56 -5.51 -1.13
C ILE A 134 -24.18 -6.87 -0.80
N GLN A 135 -23.47 -7.72 -0.06
CA GLN A 135 -23.99 -9.03 0.36
C GLN A 135 -25.31 -8.92 1.15
N ASN A 136 -25.42 -7.90 2.01
CA ASN A 136 -26.61 -7.66 2.83
C ASN A 136 -27.73 -6.91 2.08
N ARG A 137 -27.36 -5.89 1.28
CA ARG A 137 -28.29 -4.99 0.59
C ARG A 137 -28.88 -5.61 -0.67
N ASN A 138 -28.05 -6.33 -1.44
CA ASN A 138 -28.43 -6.89 -2.73
C ASN A 138 -27.77 -8.26 -2.97
N PRO A 139 -28.36 -9.35 -2.43
CA PRO A 139 -27.79 -10.69 -2.57
C PRO A 139 -27.76 -11.18 -4.02
N VAL A 140 -28.64 -10.69 -4.90
CA VAL A 140 -28.63 -11.04 -6.33
C VAL A 140 -27.38 -10.49 -7.01
N TRP A 141 -27.04 -9.23 -6.72
CA TRP A 141 -25.81 -8.61 -7.24
C TRP A 141 -24.56 -9.29 -6.69
N TYR A 142 -24.55 -9.58 -5.39
CA TYR A 142 -23.46 -10.34 -4.77
C TYR A 142 -23.22 -11.70 -5.44
N GLN A 143 -24.30 -12.43 -5.76
CA GLN A 143 -24.21 -13.70 -6.47
C GLN A 143 -23.69 -13.49 -7.91
N ALA A 144 -24.14 -12.45 -8.62
CA ALA A 144 -23.64 -12.15 -9.97
C ALA A 144 -22.13 -11.89 -9.98
N LEU A 145 -21.62 -11.16 -8.98
CA LEU A 145 -20.18 -10.90 -8.82
C LEU A 145 -19.39 -12.18 -8.49
N THR A 146 -19.94 -13.06 -7.65
CA THR A 146 -19.19 -14.21 -7.09
C THR A 146 -19.39 -15.53 -7.82
N HIS A 147 -20.39 -15.64 -8.70
CA HIS A 147 -20.73 -16.89 -9.38
C HIS A 147 -19.60 -17.39 -10.30
N GLY A 148 -18.93 -16.48 -11.00
CA GLY A 148 -17.86 -16.81 -11.96
C GLY A 148 -16.50 -17.15 -11.34
N LEU A 149 -16.35 -17.05 -10.02
CA LEU A 149 -15.05 -17.23 -9.37
C LEU A 149 -14.67 -18.70 -9.23
N ASN A 150 -13.44 -19.02 -9.67
CA ASN A 150 -12.80 -20.31 -9.42
C ASN A 150 -12.30 -20.41 -7.96
N GLU A 151 -11.81 -21.59 -7.56
CA GLU A 151 -11.38 -21.83 -6.17
C GLU A 151 -10.18 -20.99 -5.76
N GLU A 152 -9.24 -20.77 -6.66
CA GLU A 152 -8.07 -19.92 -6.43
C GLU A 152 -8.45 -18.46 -6.20
N GLN A 153 -9.31 -17.91 -7.05
CA GLN A 153 -9.82 -16.54 -6.94
C GLN A 153 -10.63 -16.35 -5.65
N ARG A 154 -11.43 -17.36 -5.25
CA ARG A 154 -12.15 -17.33 -3.97
C ARG A 154 -11.18 -17.28 -2.79
N LYS A 155 -10.08 -18.05 -2.86
CA LYS A 155 -9.03 -18.02 -1.84
C LYS A 155 -8.34 -16.65 -1.81
N GLN A 156 -7.93 -16.10 -2.95
CA GLN A 156 -7.32 -14.77 -3.03
C GLN A 156 -8.25 -13.69 -2.44
N LEU A 157 -9.56 -13.76 -2.73
CA LEU A 157 -10.55 -12.85 -2.15
C LEU A 157 -10.64 -12.97 -0.62
N GLN A 158 -10.55 -14.19 -0.10
CA GLN A 158 -10.51 -14.44 1.35
C GLN A 158 -9.21 -13.93 1.99
N ASP A 159 -8.08 -14.08 1.31
CA ASP A 159 -6.78 -13.57 1.76
C ASP A 159 -6.79 -12.02 1.80
N ILE A 160 -7.36 -11.37 0.78
CA ILE A 160 -7.59 -9.91 0.75
C ILE A 160 -8.46 -9.46 1.94
N ALA A 161 -9.55 -10.18 2.23
CA ALA A 161 -10.42 -9.86 3.37
C ALA A 161 -9.72 -10.04 4.72
N THR A 162 -8.82 -11.02 4.82
CA THR A 162 -8.00 -11.27 6.02
C THR A 162 -6.95 -10.17 6.20
N LEU A 163 -6.30 -9.76 5.11
CA LEU A 163 -5.34 -8.65 5.11
C LEU A 163 -6.02 -7.34 5.53
N ALA A 164 -7.25 -7.08 5.08
CA ALA A 164 -8.04 -5.94 5.52
C ALA A 164 -8.22 -5.90 7.06
N ASP A 165 -8.48 -7.06 7.68
CA ASP A 165 -8.60 -7.16 9.14
C ASP A 165 -7.28 -6.92 9.86
N GLN A 166 -6.19 -7.47 9.32
CA GLN A 166 -4.85 -7.27 9.86
C GLN A 166 -4.45 -5.79 9.81
N ARG A 167 -4.66 -5.11 8.68
CA ARG A 167 -4.37 -3.67 8.53
C ARG A 167 -5.21 -2.82 9.47
N ARG A 168 -6.50 -3.14 9.64
CA ARG A 168 -7.36 -2.48 10.63
C ARG A 168 -6.82 -2.61 12.05
N ALA A 169 -6.49 -3.84 12.47
CA ALA A 169 -5.98 -4.11 13.80
C ALA A 169 -4.63 -3.43 14.05
N ALA A 170 -3.75 -3.41 13.05
CA ALA A 170 -2.46 -2.72 13.11
C ALA A 170 -2.63 -1.20 13.26
N HIS A 171 -3.50 -0.60 12.45
CA HIS A 171 -3.80 0.83 12.53
C HIS A 171 -4.45 1.21 13.88
N GLU A 172 -5.42 0.43 14.36
CA GLU A 172 -6.02 0.63 15.69
C GLU A 172 -4.97 0.53 16.81
N SER A 173 -4.01 -0.40 16.69
CA SER A 173 -2.91 -0.55 17.64
C SER A 173 -1.96 0.64 17.63
N LYS A 174 -1.53 1.12 16.43
CA LYS A 174 -0.70 2.33 16.25
C LYS A 174 -1.40 3.56 16.83
N MET A 175 -2.71 3.68 16.63
CA MET A 175 -3.51 4.77 17.22
C MET A 175 -3.55 4.71 18.74
N ILE A 176 -3.72 3.53 19.35
CA ILE A 176 -3.70 3.37 20.82
C ILE A 176 -2.33 3.77 21.39
N GLU A 177 -1.23 3.40 20.71
CA GLU A 177 0.13 3.79 21.08
C GLU A 177 0.32 5.32 21.02
N LYS A 178 -0.05 5.96 19.90
CA LYS A 178 0.03 7.43 19.72
C LYS A 178 -0.76 8.19 20.80
N HIS A 179 -1.84 7.63 21.34
CA HIS A 179 -2.66 8.25 22.39
C HIS A 179 -2.21 7.93 23.83
N GLY A 180 -1.00 7.38 24.01
CA GLY A 180 -0.39 7.12 25.31
C GLY A 180 -0.73 5.76 25.93
N GLY A 181 -1.10 4.77 25.10
CA GLY A 181 -1.34 3.40 25.49
C GLY A 181 -2.68 3.14 26.20
N TYR A 182 -2.96 1.87 26.48
CA TYR A 182 -4.20 1.47 27.16
C TYR A 182 -4.23 2.02 28.58
N LYS A 183 -5.12 2.99 28.84
CA LYS A 183 -5.36 3.48 30.21
C LYS A 183 -6.08 2.40 31.01
N PHE A 184 -5.34 1.71 31.88
CA PHE A 184 -5.96 0.86 32.89
C PHE A 184 -6.96 1.70 33.68
N SER A 185 -8.25 1.35 33.59
CA SER A 185 -9.24 1.80 34.55
C SER A 185 -8.70 1.43 35.92
N ALA A 186 -8.55 2.45 36.78
CA ALA A 186 -7.81 2.38 38.03
C ALA A 186 -8.02 1.03 38.74
N PRO A 187 -6.97 0.35 39.22
CA PRO A 187 -7.15 -0.86 39.97
C PRO A 187 -8.07 -0.53 41.14
N VAL A 188 -9.24 -1.19 41.19
CA VAL A 188 -10.08 -1.20 42.38
C VAL A 188 -9.29 -2.01 43.40
N VAL A 189 -8.31 -1.38 44.03
CA VAL A 189 -7.61 -1.95 45.17
C VAL A 189 -8.67 -2.15 46.24
N PRO A 190 -9.00 -3.39 46.62
CA PRO A 190 -9.92 -3.61 47.72
C PRO A 190 -9.31 -2.94 48.94
N SER A 191 -10.05 -2.05 49.61
CA SER A 191 -9.59 -1.27 50.77
C SER A 191 -9.19 -2.14 51.97
N SER A 192 -9.42 -3.46 51.90
CA SER A 192 -8.99 -4.43 52.89
C SER A 192 -8.70 -5.77 52.24
N PHE A 193 -7.43 -6.16 52.20
CA PHE A 193 -7.02 -7.54 51.92
C PHE A 193 -6.90 -8.28 53.25
N ASN A 194 -7.85 -9.16 53.56
CA ASN A 194 -7.86 -9.87 54.84
C ASN A 194 -6.89 -11.07 54.79
N PHE A 195 -5.66 -10.89 55.29
CA PHE A 195 -4.69 -11.98 55.50
C PHE A 195 -4.99 -12.84 56.75
N GLY A 196 -6.05 -12.53 57.50
CA GLY A 196 -6.39 -13.16 58.78
C GLY A 196 -7.58 -14.11 58.71
N GLY A 197 -7.63 -15.03 57.74
CA GLY A 197 -8.51 -16.18 57.85
C GLY A 197 -8.01 -17.11 58.97
N PRO A 198 -8.88 -17.66 59.84
CA PRO A 198 -8.44 -18.53 60.93
C PRO A 198 -7.71 -19.74 60.35
N ALA A 199 -6.52 -20.03 60.89
CA ALA A 199 -5.76 -21.24 60.53
C ALA A 199 -6.67 -22.47 60.74
N PRO A 200 -6.78 -23.37 59.75
CA PRO A 200 -7.61 -24.55 59.89
C PRO A 200 -6.93 -25.50 60.89
N GLY A 201 -7.56 -25.64 62.06
CA GLY A 201 -7.31 -26.73 62.99
C GLY A 201 -6.24 -26.44 64.04
N MET A 202 -6.70 -26.20 65.27
CA MET A 202 -6.05 -26.72 66.47
C MET A 202 -7.11 -26.82 67.59
N ASN A 203 -7.54 -28.08 67.80
CA ASN A 203 -8.39 -28.68 68.84
C ASN A 203 -9.88 -28.33 68.89
#